data_AF-A0A7W0RJN1-F1
#
_entry.id   AF-A0A7W0RJN1-F1
#
_cell.length_a   1.000
_cell.length_b   1.000
_cell.length_c   1.000
_cell.angle_alpha   90.00
_cell.angle_beta   90.00
_cell.angle_gamma   90.00
#
_symmetry.space_group_name_H-M   'P 1'
#
loop_
_entity.id
_entity.type
_entity.pdbx_description
1 polymer ?
#
loop_
_entity_poly.entity_id
_entity_poly.type
_entity_poly.pdbx_seq_one_letter_code
_entity_poly.pdbx_strand_id
1 'polypeptide(L)' 'MSETPGEHLEEEPQEERGPEGSRDTGSDEPSGGPVDRPAGTSDDESDTSVKPDSAEHPDSPDLQSGGG' A
#
# COMPACT_ATOMS: atom_id res chain seq x y z
N MET A 1 -18.68 -22.24 3.02
CA MET A 1 -18.30 -21.55 1.78
C MET A 1 -16.92 -22.05 1.43
N SER A 2 -16.79 -22.83 0.36
CA SER A 2 -15.50 -23.36 -0.11
C SER A 2 -15.14 -22.58 -1.37
N GLU A 3 -14.27 -21.59 -1.24
CA GLU A 3 -13.71 -20.88 -2.39
C GLU A 3 -12.48 -21.65 -2.87
N THR A 4 -12.66 -22.38 -3.96
CA THR A 4 -11.60 -23.11 -4.67
C THR A 4 -10.72 -22.10 -5.41
N PRO A 5 -9.41 -22.02 -5.11
CA PRO A 5 -8.52 -21.09 -5.79
C PRO A 5 -8.47 -21.39 -7.30
N GLY A 6 -8.80 -20.41 -8.13
CA GLY A 6 -8.76 -20.52 -9.60
C GLY A 6 -10.12 -20.71 -10.28
N GLU A 7 -11.21 -20.85 -9.53
CA GLU A 7 -12.56 -20.77 -10.08
C GLU A 7 -12.93 -19.31 -10.34
N HIS A 8 -13.45 -19.00 -11.53
CA HIS A 8 -13.88 -17.65 -11.87
C HIS A 8 -15.20 -17.37 -11.15
N LEU A 9 -15.10 -16.72 -9.99
CA LEU A 9 -16.25 -16.29 -9.20
C LEU A 9 -16.97 -15.17 -9.94
N GLU A 10 -18.29 -15.14 -9.80
CA GLU A 10 -19.09 -14.02 -10.30
C GLU A 10 -18.74 -12.76 -9.50
N GLU A 11 -18.29 -11.71 -10.19
CA GLU A 11 -18.05 -10.40 -9.58
C GLU A 11 -19.39 -9.73 -9.24
N GLU A 12 -19.39 -8.92 -8.18
CA GLU A 12 -20.54 -8.09 -7.83
C GLU A 12 -20.90 -7.11 -8.97
N PRO A 13 -22.20 -6.90 -9.26
CA PRO A 13 -22.64 -5.93 -10.27
C PRO A 13 -22.10 -4.53 -10.00
N GLN A 14 -21.65 -3.84 -11.04
CA GLN A 14 -21.15 -2.45 -10.92
C GLN A 14 -22.25 -1.47 -10.49
N GLU A 15 -23.53 -1.81 -10.69
CA GLU A 15 -24.69 -1.03 -10.22
C GLU A 15 -24.86 -1.07 -8.69
N GLU A 16 -24.34 -2.12 -8.04
CA GLU A 16 -24.28 -2.23 -6.58
C GLU A 16 -23.06 -1.49 -6.00
N ARG A 17 -22.04 -1.22 -6.82
CA ARG A 17 -20.98 -0.28 -6.42
C ARG A 17 -21.59 1.12 -6.37
N GLY A 18 -21.29 1.85 -5.30
CA GLY A 18 -21.69 3.25 -5.16
C GLY A 18 -21.28 4.09 -6.37
N PRO A 19 -21.81 5.32 -6.51
CA PRO A 19 -21.58 6.14 -7.70
C PRO A 19 -20.09 6.28 -8.00
N GLU A 20 -19.76 6.41 -9.29
CA GLU A 20 -18.40 6.70 -9.74
C GLU A 20 -17.88 7.94 -9.00
N GLY A 21 -16.71 7.82 -8.37
CA GLY A 21 -16.17 8.89 -7.53
C GLY A 21 -16.81 9.03 -6.14
N SER A 22 -17.54 8.01 -5.64
CA SER A 22 -18.07 7.97 -4.25
C SER A 22 -17.00 7.97 -3.15
N ARG A 23 -15.71 8.00 -3.51
CA ARG A 23 -14.67 8.41 -2.57
C ARG A 23 -14.93 9.87 -2.22
N ASP A 24 -15.23 10.12 -0.95
CA ASP A 24 -15.11 11.43 -0.34
C ASP A 24 -13.77 12.03 -0.81
N THR A 25 -13.81 13.20 -1.42
CA THR A 25 -12.61 13.82 -2.05
C THR A 25 -11.55 14.19 -1.00
N GLY A 26 -11.87 13.98 0.27
CA GLY A 26 -11.13 14.50 1.39
C GLY A 26 -11.43 15.98 1.54
N SER A 27 -11.42 16.46 2.77
CA SER A 27 -11.47 17.90 3.02
C SER A 27 -10.27 18.59 2.35
N ASP A 28 -10.53 19.60 1.51
CA ASP A 28 -9.51 20.54 1.03
C ASP A 28 -8.90 21.34 2.19
N GLU A 29 -9.60 21.42 3.32
CA GLU A 29 -9.13 22.09 4.52
C GLU A 29 -8.19 21.17 5.31
N PRO A 30 -7.01 21.65 5.74
CA PRO A 30 -6.14 20.88 6.61
C PRO A 30 -6.91 20.52 7.88
N SER A 31 -6.97 19.23 8.21
CA SER A 31 -7.54 18.79 9.49
C SER A 31 -6.88 19.60 10.60
N GLY A 32 -7.67 20.31 11.41
CA GLY A 32 -7.23 21.23 12.48
C GLY A 32 -6.55 20.54 13.67
N GLY A 33 -5.69 19.56 13.40
CA GLY A 33 -4.81 18.98 14.38
C GLY A 33 -3.90 20.06 14.97
N PRO A 34 -3.43 19.85 16.22
CA PRO A 34 -2.57 20.81 16.88
C PRO A 34 -1.36 21.15 16.00
N VAL A 35 -1.08 22.45 15.88
CA VAL A 35 0.06 22.99 15.13
C VAL A 35 1.38 22.41 15.66
N ASP A 36 1.43 22.15 16.97
CA ASP A 36 2.51 21.47 17.66
C ASP A 36 2.32 19.95 17.61
N ARG A 37 2.54 19.35 16.43
CA ARG A 37 2.80 17.90 16.39
C ARG A 37 4.21 17.65 16.91
N PRO A 38 4.40 16.81 17.94
CA PRO A 38 5.74 16.46 18.39
C PRO A 38 6.51 15.83 17.22
N ALA A 39 7.81 16.12 17.15
CA ALA A 39 8.68 15.45 16.20
C ALA A 39 8.59 13.93 16.42
N GLY A 40 8.37 13.19 15.34
CA GLY A 40 8.38 11.72 15.40
C GLY A 40 9.75 11.27 15.87
N THR A 41 9.78 10.41 16.88
CA THR A 41 11.01 9.71 17.30
C THR A 41 11.07 8.40 16.54
N SER A 42 12.07 8.21 15.71
CA SER A 42 12.43 6.88 15.21
C SER A 42 13.40 6.27 16.22
N ASP A 43 12.99 5.19 16.86
CA ASP A 43 13.89 4.34 17.64
C ASP A 43 14.52 3.28 16.72
N ASP A 44 15.69 2.75 17.05
CA ASP A 44 16.35 1.69 16.26
C ASP A 44 15.44 0.46 16.10
N GLU A 45 14.58 0.16 17.08
CA GLU A 45 13.59 -0.92 17.00
C GLU A 45 12.41 -0.60 16.07
N SER A 46 12.32 0.63 15.55
CA SER A 46 11.29 1.07 14.59
C SER A 46 11.71 0.86 13.13
N ASP A 47 12.90 0.28 12.90
CA ASP A 47 13.32 -0.11 11.56
C ASP A 47 12.44 -1.26 11.04
N THR A 48 11.46 -0.91 10.21
CA THR A 48 10.60 -1.87 9.52
C THR A 48 11.23 -2.36 8.22
N SER A 49 12.51 -2.05 7.96
CA SER A 49 13.19 -2.54 6.78
C SER A 49 13.27 -4.07 6.81
N VAL A 50 12.63 -4.69 5.83
CA VAL A 50 12.86 -6.09 5.54
C VAL A 50 14.21 -6.15 4.87
N LYS A 51 15.21 -6.72 5.56
CA LYS A 51 16.48 -7.09 4.91
C LYS A 51 16.11 -8.00 3.75
N PRO A 52 16.48 -7.66 2.50
CA PRO A 52 16.24 -8.58 1.41
C PRO A 52 17.03 -9.85 1.70
N ASP A 53 16.34 -10.95 1.98
CA ASP A 53 16.88 -12.27 1.67
C ASP A 53 17.20 -12.20 0.18
N SER A 54 18.49 -12.39 -0.12
CA SER A 54 19.13 -12.25 -1.42
C SER A 54 18.15 -12.26 -2.59
N ALA A 55 18.18 -11.23 -3.45
CA ALA A 55 17.30 -11.10 -4.62
C ALA A 55 17.58 -12.15 -5.73
N GLU A 56 17.98 -13.36 -5.35
CA GLU A 56 18.22 -14.51 -6.22
C GLU A 56 16.91 -15.24 -6.54
N HIS A 57 15.87 -14.47 -6.87
CA HIS A 57 14.78 -15.06 -7.64
C HIS A 57 15.32 -15.28 -9.06
N PRO A 58 15.20 -16.49 -9.65
CA PRO A 58 15.81 -16.80 -10.95
C PRO A 58 15.29 -15.93 -12.11
N ASP A 59 14.12 -15.31 -11.92
CA ASP A 59 13.50 -14.38 -12.87
C ASP A 59 13.69 -12.89 -12.50
N SER A 60 14.52 -12.58 -11.49
CA SER A 60 14.85 -11.18 -11.17
C SER A 60 15.64 -10.56 -12.32
N PRO A 61 15.23 -9.38 -12.85
CA PRO A 61 16.04 -8.67 -13.82
C PRO A 61 17.34 -8.16 -13.17
N ASP A 62 18.47 -8.27 -13.87
CA ASP A 62 19.75 -7.71 -13.44
C ASP A 62 19.68 -6.17 -13.46
N LEU A 63 19.31 -5.57 -12.32
CA LEU A 63 19.33 -4.13 -12.14
C LEU A 63 20.75 -3.70 -11.73
N GLN A 64 21.53 -3.16 -12.66
CA GLN A 64 22.75 -2.43 -12.32
C GLN A 64 22.38 -1.26 -11.40
N SER A 65 22.79 -1.34 -10.13
CA SER A 65 22.72 -0.19 -9.22
C SER A 65 23.62 0.92 -9.75
N GLY A 66 23.01 1.94 -10.35
CA GLY A 66 23.70 3.10 -10.89
C GLY A 66 24.10 4.06 -9.76
N GLY A 67 25.28 3.87 -9.19
CA GLY A 67 25.95 4.86 -8.34
C GLY A 67 27.15 5.45 -9.10
N GLY A 68 27.07 6.74 -9.42
CA GLY A 68 28.20 7.56 -9.89
C GLY A 68 28.67 8.50 -8.81
#